data_AF-A0A6P0SV78-F1
#
_entry.id   AF-A0A6P0SV78-F1
#
_cell.length_a   1.000
_cell.length_b   1.000
_cell.length_c   1.000
_cell.angle_alpha   90.00
_cell.angle_beta   90.00
_cell.angle_gamma   90.00
#
_symmetry.space_group_name_H-M   'P 1'
#
loop_
_entity.id
_entity.type
_entity.pdbx_description
1 polymer ?
#
loop_
_entity_poly.entity_id
_entity_poly.type
_entity_poly.pdbx_seq_one_letter_code
_entity_poly.pdbx_strand_id
1 'polypeptide(L)'
;MTISHYNDLGAAIRGVCHAWCEEQGYSNPFCRNGEWWAYPPNGVMPIQIKTVMGKSCQRPVRIGRLILFLYPDGSLGPEPELPLDLTILK
;
A
#
# COMPACT_ATOMS: atom_id res chain seq x y z
N MET A 1 2.21 3.17 15.35
CA MET A 1 1.84 2.80 13.96
C MET A 1 0.69 1.81 14.04
N THR A 2 -0.48 2.09 13.47
CA THR A 2 -1.60 1.14 13.48
C THR A 2 -1.45 0.17 12.32
N ILE A 3 -1.44 -1.14 12.58
CA ILE A 3 -1.34 -2.17 11.54
C ILE A 3 -2.75 -2.53 11.08
N SER A 4 -3.03 -2.42 9.78
CA SER A 4 -4.33 -2.79 9.21
C SER A 4 -4.46 -4.30 9.07
N HIS A 5 -5.61 -4.84 9.46
CA HIS A 5 -5.93 -6.27 9.39
C HIS A 5 -6.73 -6.58 8.12
N TYR A 6 -6.29 -7.60 7.38
CA TYR A 6 -6.94 -8.07 6.16
C TYR A 6 -7.14 -9.59 6.18
N ASN A 7 -8.18 -10.05 5.47
CA ASN A 7 -8.52 -11.47 5.38
C ASN A 7 -7.61 -12.23 4.40
N ASP A 8 -7.13 -11.57 3.36
CA ASP A 8 -6.30 -12.15 2.31
C ASP A 8 -5.34 -11.12 1.69
N LEU A 9 -4.36 -11.60 0.91
CA LEU A 9 -3.35 -10.76 0.28
C LEU A 9 -3.94 -9.78 -0.75
N GLY A 10 -4.97 -10.20 -1.49
CA GLY A 10 -5.63 -9.32 -2.46
C GLY A 10 -6.35 -8.16 -1.78
N ALA A 11 -7.02 -8.41 -0.65
CA ALA A 11 -7.64 -7.37 0.17
C ALA A 11 -6.60 -6.42 0.75
N ALA A 12 -5.47 -6.94 1.23
CA ALA A 12 -4.37 -6.13 1.74
C ALA A 12 -3.76 -5.22 0.66
N ILE A 13 -3.44 -5.77 -0.51
CA ILE A 13 -2.90 -5.00 -1.65
C ILE A 13 -3.87 -3.88 -2.04
N ARG A 14 -5.16 -4.19 -2.21
CA ARG A 14 -6.19 -3.18 -2.52
C ARG A 14 -6.29 -2.10 -1.46
N GLY A 15 -6.27 -2.49 -0.18
CA GLY A 15 -6.36 -1.56 0.94
C GLY A 15 -5.17 -0.60 1.00
N VAL A 16 -3.94 -1.10 0.84
CA VAL A 16 -2.73 -0.27 0.83
C VAL A 16 -2.73 0.67 -0.38
N CYS A 17 -3.08 0.16 -1.55
CA CYS A 17 -3.21 0.95 -2.77
C CYS A 17 -4.24 2.08 -2.62
N HIS A 18 -5.43 1.76 -2.11
CA HIS A 18 -6.51 2.75 -1.91
C HIS A 18 -6.11 3.81 -0.90
N ALA A 19 -5.58 3.42 0.26
CA ALA A 19 -5.17 4.35 1.31
C ALA A 19 -4.07 5.30 0.81
N TRP A 20 -3.12 4.80 0.03
CA TRP A 20 -2.10 5.66 -0.58
C TRP A 20 -2.71 6.64 -1.59
N CYS A 21 -3.62 6.19 -2.46
CA CYS A 21 -4.30 7.08 -3.40
C CYS A 21 -5.06 8.19 -2.68
N GLU A 22 -5.83 7.86 -1.64
CA GLU A 22 -6.59 8.82 -0.84
C GLU A 22 -5.69 9.88 -0.20
N GLU A 23 -4.59 9.46 0.43
CA GLU A 23 -3.62 10.36 1.06
C GLU A 23 -2.91 11.28 0.07
N GLN A 24 -2.69 10.82 -1.17
CA GLN A 24 -2.02 11.61 -2.21
C GLN A 24 -3.02 12.42 -3.08
N GLY A 25 -4.33 12.33 -2.81
CA GLY A 25 -5.38 13.01 -3.58
C GLY A 25 -5.66 12.42 -4.97
N TYR A 26 -5.27 11.16 -5.20
CA TYR A 26 -5.55 10.43 -6.43
C TYR A 26 -6.99 9.90 -6.44
N SER A 27 -7.46 9.51 -7.62
CA SER A 27 -8.72 8.77 -7.76
C SER A 27 -8.65 7.39 -7.10
N ASN A 28 -9.81 6.73 -7.00
CA ASN A 28 -9.86 5.29 -6.72
C ASN A 28 -8.95 4.53 -7.70
N PRO A 29 -8.08 3.62 -7.19
CA PRO A 29 -7.16 2.88 -8.02
C PRO A 29 -7.87 1.75 -8.78
N PHE A 30 -7.32 1.37 -9.92
CA PHE A 30 -7.79 0.24 -10.71
C PHE A 30 -6.62 -0.61 -11.20
N CYS A 31 -6.88 -1.91 -11.41
CA CYS A 31 -5.88 -2.84 -11.91
C CYS A 31 -6.03 -3.02 -13.42
N ARG A 32 -4.95 -2.83 -14.16
CA ARG A 32 -4.88 -3.07 -15.62
C ARG A 32 -3.60 -3.80 -15.94
N ASN A 33 -3.71 -4.95 -16.62
CA ASN A 33 -2.57 -5.81 -16.98
C ASN A 33 -1.71 -6.24 -15.78
N GLY A 34 -2.33 -6.46 -14.61
CA GLY A 34 -1.63 -6.84 -13.39
C GLY A 34 -0.93 -5.69 -12.66
N GLU A 35 -1.08 -4.45 -13.13
CA GLU A 35 -0.48 -3.27 -12.52
C GLU A 35 -1.55 -2.35 -11.96
N TRP A 36 -1.20 -1.61 -10.91
CA TRP A 36 -2.08 -0.62 -10.30
C TRP A 36 -1.91 0.75 -10.93
N TRP A 37 -3.04 1.35 -11.29
CA TRP A 37 -3.14 2.65 -11.92
C TRP A 37 -4.13 3.54 -11.16
N ALA A 38 -3.91 4.85 -11.19
CA ALA A 38 -4.85 5.83 -10.69
C ALA A 38 -4.72 7.14 -11.47
N TYR A 39 -5.77 7.97 -11.44
CA TYR A 39 -5.70 9.33 -11.98
C TYR A 39 -5.10 10.26 -10.92
N PRO A 40 -4.09 11.07 -11.28
CA PRO A 40 -3.55 12.06 -10.36
C PRO A 40 -4.57 13.19 -10.11
N PRO A 41 -4.39 13.99 -9.05
CA PRO A 41 -5.25 15.14 -8.79
C PRO A 41 -5.34 16.05 -10.02
N ASN A 42 -6.56 16.36 -10.48
CA ASN A 42 -6.83 17.15 -11.69
C ASN A 42 -6.29 16.56 -13.01
N GLY A 43 -5.84 15.31 -13.02
CA GLY A 43 -5.33 14.62 -14.20
C GLY A 43 -6.41 13.89 -14.99
N VAL A 44 -6.29 13.91 -16.31
CA VAL A 44 -7.18 13.18 -17.24
C VAL A 44 -6.54 11.91 -17.81
N MET A 45 -5.27 11.64 -17.50
CA MET A 45 -4.55 10.45 -17.93
C MET A 45 -4.14 9.63 -16.69
N PRO A 46 -4.45 8.33 -16.65
CA PRO A 46 -4.04 7.50 -15.53
C PRO A 46 -2.54 7.23 -15.59
N ILE A 47 -1.92 7.10 -14.43
CA ILE A 47 -0.50 6.77 -14.29
C ILE A 47 -0.35 5.49 -13.47
N GLN A 48 0.75 4.77 -13.72
CA GLN A 48 1.11 3.61 -12.92
C GLN A 48 1.54 4.06 -11.52
N ILE A 49 1.00 3.44 -10.47
CA ILE A 49 1.35 3.81 -9.10
C ILE A 49 2.83 3.56 -8.83
N LYS A 50 3.39 2.45 -9.34
CA LYS A 50 4.81 2.11 -9.18
C LYS A 50 5.78 3.19 -9.67
N THR A 51 5.37 4.05 -10.61
CA THR A 51 6.25 5.07 -11.20
C THR A 51 6.29 6.36 -10.39
N VAL A 52 5.35 6.55 -9.47
CA VAL A 52 5.21 7.78 -8.66
C VAL A 52 5.28 7.53 -7.16
N MET A 53 5.11 6.29 -6.72
CA MET A 53 5.22 5.93 -5.31
C MET A 53 6.67 6.12 -4.81
N GLY A 54 6.83 6.71 -3.64
CA GLY A 54 8.15 6.88 -3.00
C GLY A 54 8.64 5.60 -2.33
N LYS A 55 9.95 5.43 -2.14
CA LYS A 55 10.52 4.22 -1.50
C LYS A 55 10.08 4.02 -0.03
N SER A 56 9.59 5.07 0.61
CA SER A 56 9.14 5.08 2.01
C SER A 56 7.62 4.91 2.19
N CYS A 57 6.87 4.59 1.13
CA CYS A 57 5.40 4.50 1.20
C CYS A 57 4.86 3.10 1.55
N GLN A 58 5.74 2.16 1.89
CA GLN A 58 5.33 0.82 2.32
C GLN A 58 4.53 0.88 3.61
N ARG A 59 3.58 -0.04 3.76
CA ARG A 59 2.75 -0.16 4.97
C ARG A 59 2.81 -1.56 5.55
N PRO A 60 2.93 -1.69 6.89
CA PRO A 60 2.72 -2.96 7.54
C PRO A 60 1.24 -3.34 7.45
N VAL A 61 0.98 -4.58 7.03
CA VAL A 61 -0.35 -5.19 7.02
C VAL A 61 -0.32 -6.52 7.74
N ARG A 62 -1.44 -6.90 8.34
CA ARG A 62 -1.59 -8.19 9.00
C ARG A 62 -2.56 -9.07 8.23
N ILE A 63 -2.12 -10.28 7.89
CA ILE A 63 -2.93 -11.31 7.22
C ILE A 63 -2.87 -12.56 8.11
N GLY A 64 -3.92 -12.77 8.90
CA GLY A 64 -3.93 -13.78 9.96
C GLY A 64 -2.79 -13.57 10.97
N ARG A 65 -1.80 -14.47 10.95
CA ARG A 65 -0.62 -14.42 11.83
C ARG A 65 0.61 -13.79 11.17
N LEU A 66 0.56 -13.52 9.87
CA LEU A 66 1.68 -12.94 9.11
C LEU A 66 1.59 -11.42 9.13
N ILE A 67 2.74 -10.77 9.34
CA ILE A 67 2.93 -9.34 9.11
C ILE A 67 3.75 -9.21 7.83
N LEU A 68 3.26 -8.43 6.88
CA LEU A 68 3.92 -8.14 5.61
C LEU A 68 4.06 -6.64 5.43
N PHE A 69 5.06 -6.21 4.69
CA PHE A 69 5.19 -4.82 4.24
C PHE A 69 4.81 -4.77 2.76
N LEU A 70 3.79 -3.98 2.44
CA LEU A 70 3.31 -3.82 1.06
C LEU A 70 3.53 -2.40 0.59
N TYR A 71 3.99 -2.27 -0.65
CA TYR A 71 3.93 -1.03 -1.39
C TYR A 71 2.54 -0.82 -1.99
N PRO A 72 2.16 0.44 -2.32
CA PRO A 72 0.91 0.77 -3.00
C PRO A 72 0.70 0.10 -4.36
N ASP A 73 1.79 -0.30 -5.04
CA ASP A 73 1.71 -1.08 -6.28
C ASP A 73 1.49 -2.59 -6.05
N GLY A 74 1.34 -3.01 -4.78
CA GLY A 74 1.14 -4.40 -4.39
C GLY A 74 2.42 -5.23 -4.29
N SER A 75 3.59 -4.66 -4.55
CA SER A 75 4.87 -5.35 -4.34
C SER A 75 5.19 -5.50 -2.84
N LEU A 76 5.95 -6.56 -2.51
CA LEU A 76 6.43 -6.79 -1.16
C LEU A 76 7.67 -5.91 -0.90
N GLY A 77 7.63 -5.20 0.22
CA GLY A 77 8.77 -4.46 0.74
C GLY A 77 9.57 -5.27 1.77
N PRO A 78 10.86 -4.96 1.96
CA PRO A 78 11.60 -5.46 3.11
C PRO A 78 11.04 -4.84 4.40
N GLU A 79 11.32 -5.48 5.53
CA GLU A 79 11.11 -4.84 6.83
C GLU A 79 11.94 -3.53 6.85
N PRO A 80 11.33 -2.39 7.23
CA PRO A 80 12.05 -1.13 7.27
C PRO A 80 13.21 -1.22 8.27
N GLU A 81 14.38 -0.68 7.90
CA GLU A 81 15.60 -0.72 8.73
C GLU A 81 15.53 0.07 10.05
N LEU A 82 14.39 0.72 10.33
CA LEU A 82 14.17 1.42 11.60
C LEU A 82 13.56 0.46 12.61
N PRO A 83 14.02 0.46 13.88
CA PRO A 83 13.52 -0.47 14.88
C PRO A 83 12.04 -0.21 15.11
N LEU A 84 11.20 -1.17 14.71
CA LEU A 84 9.84 -1.28 15.21
C LEU A 84 9.95 -1.46 16.73
N ASP A 85 9.61 -0.43 17.49
CA ASP A 85 9.37 -0.59 18.91
C ASP A 85 8.09 -1.43 19.06
N LEU A 86 8.28 -2.75 19.09
CA LEU A 86 7.24 -3.78 19.21
C LEU A 86 6.64 -3.85 20.63
N THR A 87 6.89 -2.86 21.49
CA THR A 87 6.33 -2.82 22.85
C THR A 87 4.81 -2.63 22.92
N ILE A 88 4.11 -2.44 21.80
CA ILE A 88 2.64 -2.34 21.75
C ILE A 88 1.99 -3.65 21.29
N LEU A 89 2.45 -4.76 21.86
CA LEU A 89 1.72 -6.03 21.91
C LEU A 89 1.62 -6.46 23.38
N LYS A 90 0.75 -5.78 24.13
CA LYS A 90 0.18 -6.25 25.41
C LYS A 90 -1.33 -6.16 25.34
#